data_AF-A0A383C3S6-F1
#
_entry.id   AF-A0A383C3S6-F1
#
_cell.length_a   1.000
_cell.length_b   1.000
_cell.length_c   1.000
_cell.angle_alpha   90.00
_cell.angle_beta   90.00
_cell.angle_gamma   90.00
#
_symmetry.space_group_name_H-M   'P 1'
#
loop_
_entity.id
_entity.type
_entity.pdbx_description
1 polymer ?
#
loop_
_entity_poly.entity_id
_entity_poly.type
_entity_poly.pdbx_seq_one_letter_code
_entity_poly.pdbx_strand_id
1 'polypeptide(L)'
;DTDDDGDGLTDEDEAALGSDSLIVDTDADGYCDGPVIITDVCDATDAFPTNSAEWLDTDGDGTGNNADTDDDGDGLTDEDEAALGSDPLIVDTDADGIPDNWDPMPVDPDGDFDKDGILDRDEYKPNADGEPADADGDGVNDMLQEVASGSSTSSSDRSWKETCCWILLLLLLLLIPLLKKRYDNSLVYDPDYVEYVIGDKDQSKIRMVPSLHEYTEKYINTVNSEGLRRITYAISGNLVEGL
;
A
#
# COMPACT_ATOMS: atom_id res chain seq x y z
N ASP A 1 11.49 -59.03 21.05
CA ASP A 1 10.53 -58.23 21.81
C ASP A 1 9.42 -57.94 20.80
N THR A 2 8.75 -56.81 20.81
CA THR A 2 8.18 -56.22 19.57
C THR A 2 8.88 -54.92 19.15
N ASP A 3 9.88 -54.52 19.94
CA ASP A 3 10.69 -53.31 19.88
C ASP A 3 12.07 -53.78 20.39
N ASP A 4 12.88 -54.30 19.47
CA ASP A 4 14.07 -55.11 19.80
C ASP A 4 15.25 -54.25 20.30
N ASP A 5 15.32 -52.99 19.90
CA ASP A 5 16.37 -52.04 20.27
C ASP A 5 15.92 -51.03 21.35
N GLY A 6 14.61 -50.92 21.60
CA GLY A 6 14.03 -50.14 22.67
C GLY A 6 13.97 -48.65 22.35
N ASP A 7 13.86 -48.26 21.09
CA ASP A 7 13.71 -46.87 20.64
C ASP A 7 12.23 -46.41 20.56
N GLY A 8 11.30 -47.35 20.74
CA GLY A 8 9.87 -47.07 20.80
C GLY A 8 9.14 -47.17 19.47
N LEU A 9 9.83 -47.51 18.38
CA LEU A 9 9.24 -48.11 17.20
C LEU A 9 9.08 -49.62 17.37
N THR A 10 8.18 -50.21 16.58
CA THR A 10 8.03 -51.67 16.55
C THR A 10 8.77 -52.25 15.36
N ASP A 11 9.18 -53.52 15.45
CA ASP A 11 9.84 -54.23 14.35
C ASP A 11 9.02 -54.17 13.02
N GLU A 12 7.69 -53.99 13.10
CA GLU A 12 6.81 -53.82 11.94
C GLU A 12 6.86 -52.40 11.36
N ASP A 13 6.93 -51.37 12.22
CA ASP A 13 7.02 -49.97 11.81
C ASP A 13 8.41 -49.66 11.23
N GLU A 14 9.48 -50.19 11.84
CA GLU A 14 10.85 -50.07 11.34
C GLU A 14 11.00 -50.72 9.97
N ALA A 15 10.42 -51.91 9.78
CA ALA A 15 10.39 -52.55 8.47
C ALA A 15 9.60 -51.75 7.42
N ALA A 16 8.65 -50.92 7.83
CA ALA A 16 7.91 -50.03 6.93
C ALA A 16 8.70 -48.77 6.56
N LEU A 17 9.51 -48.24 7.49
CA LEU A 17 10.42 -47.11 7.28
C LEU A 17 11.73 -47.52 6.59
N GLY A 18 12.10 -48.80 6.67
CA GLY A 18 13.35 -49.34 6.15
C GLY A 18 14.51 -49.28 7.14
N SER A 19 14.27 -48.90 8.39
CA SER A 19 15.25 -48.93 9.49
C SER A 19 15.54 -50.35 10.00
N ASP A 20 16.63 -50.51 10.75
CA ASP A 20 17.09 -51.77 11.34
C ASP A 20 16.58 -51.93 12.77
N SER A 21 15.70 -52.92 12.99
CA SER A 21 15.07 -53.21 14.29
C SER A 21 16.01 -53.59 15.44
N LEU A 22 17.31 -53.62 15.19
CA LEU A 22 18.34 -53.95 16.17
C LEU A 22 19.21 -52.74 16.52
N ILE A 23 18.97 -51.59 15.91
CA ILE A 23 19.84 -50.42 15.99
C ILE A 23 18.99 -49.15 16.09
N VAL A 24 19.07 -48.53 17.26
CA VAL A 24 18.34 -47.31 17.65
C VAL A 24 18.55 -46.11 16.70
N ASP A 25 19.65 -46.11 15.96
CA ASP A 25 20.06 -45.10 14.98
C ASP A 25 20.66 -45.87 13.80
N THR A 26 19.84 -46.09 12.76
CA THR A 26 20.15 -47.02 11.68
C THR A 26 21.30 -46.53 10.80
N ASP A 27 21.35 -45.24 10.51
CA ASP A 27 22.34 -44.67 9.60
C ASP A 27 23.52 -43.96 10.29
N ALA A 28 23.48 -43.92 11.62
CA ALA A 28 24.52 -43.47 12.52
C ALA A 28 24.84 -41.97 12.40
N ASP A 29 23.83 -41.14 12.17
CA ASP A 29 23.96 -39.70 12.10
C ASP A 29 23.75 -38.97 13.45
N GLY A 30 23.27 -39.71 14.46
CA GLY A 30 23.02 -39.21 15.82
C GLY A 30 21.55 -38.93 16.15
N TYR A 31 20.63 -39.21 15.22
CA TYR A 31 19.18 -39.14 15.41
C TYR A 31 18.58 -40.54 15.47
N CYS A 32 17.59 -40.74 16.33
CA CYS A 32 16.99 -42.06 16.53
C CYS A 32 15.90 -42.28 15.49
N ASP A 33 15.81 -43.49 14.92
CA ASP A 33 14.73 -43.85 14.00
C ASP A 33 13.36 -43.62 14.65
N GLY A 34 13.27 -43.89 15.95
CA GLY A 34 12.10 -43.71 16.79
C GLY A 34 12.11 -42.55 17.79
N PRO A 35 11.04 -42.45 18.61
CA PRO A 35 10.93 -41.48 19.69
C PRO A 35 12.13 -41.52 20.66
N VAL A 36 12.71 -40.37 21.01
CA VAL A 36 13.86 -40.36 21.96
C VAL A 36 13.47 -40.81 23.36
N ILE A 37 13.62 -42.11 23.62
CA ILE A 37 13.50 -42.72 24.95
C ILE A 37 14.87 -43.06 25.56
N ILE A 38 15.93 -43.10 24.75
CA ILE A 38 17.31 -43.34 25.18
C ILE A 38 18.16 -42.07 24.98
N THR A 39 18.05 -41.13 25.92
CA THR A 39 18.64 -39.78 25.85
C THR A 39 20.19 -39.70 25.87
N ASP A 40 20.89 -40.82 25.99
CA ASP A 40 22.36 -40.88 25.94
C ASP A 40 22.88 -41.43 24.59
N VAL A 41 21.98 -41.79 23.66
CA VAL A 41 22.31 -42.36 22.34
C VAL A 41 22.03 -41.37 21.22
N CYS A 42 20.84 -40.77 21.19
CA CYS A 42 20.45 -39.80 20.15
C CYS A 42 20.02 -38.45 20.75
N ASP A 43 20.10 -37.42 19.91
CA ASP A 43 19.71 -36.05 20.28
C ASP A 43 18.21 -35.77 20.02
N ALA A 44 17.65 -36.29 18.92
CA ALA A 44 16.23 -36.18 18.55
C ALA A 44 15.76 -37.41 17.74
N THR A 45 14.50 -37.41 17.30
CA THR A 45 13.95 -38.41 16.38
C THR A 45 14.27 -38.02 14.94
N ASP A 46 14.51 -39.01 14.09
CA ASP A 46 14.91 -38.90 12.70
C ASP A 46 13.69 -39.05 11.76
N ALA A 47 13.47 -38.05 10.91
CA ALA A 47 12.46 -38.10 9.85
C ALA A 47 12.87 -39.00 8.66
N PHE A 48 14.17 -39.26 8.47
CA PHE A 48 14.74 -40.09 7.42
C PHE A 48 15.71 -41.16 7.95
N PRO A 49 15.20 -42.22 8.64
CA PRO A 49 15.98 -43.29 9.30
C PRO A 49 17.01 -44.09 8.48
N THR A 50 17.19 -43.78 7.19
CA THR A 50 18.11 -44.50 6.30
C THR A 50 19.00 -43.55 5.49
N ASN A 51 18.92 -42.25 5.77
CA ASN A 51 19.66 -41.21 5.08
C ASN A 51 20.38 -40.28 6.06
N SER A 52 21.60 -40.65 6.44
CA SER A 52 22.49 -39.91 7.36
C SER A 52 22.82 -38.46 6.99
N ALA A 53 22.30 -37.95 5.88
CA ALA A 53 22.42 -36.57 5.46
C ALA A 53 21.14 -35.75 5.72
N GLU A 54 20.05 -36.35 6.19
CA GLU A 54 18.75 -35.71 6.43
C GLU A 54 18.16 -36.29 7.71
N TRP A 55 17.78 -35.43 8.67
CA TRP A 55 17.18 -35.88 9.93
C TRP A 55 15.88 -35.15 10.31
N LEU A 56 15.63 -34.01 9.65
CA LEU A 56 14.52 -33.11 9.93
C LEU A 56 13.78 -32.80 8.62
N ASP A 57 12.46 -32.74 8.70
CA ASP A 57 11.51 -32.34 7.65
C ASP A 57 10.51 -31.38 8.33
N THR A 58 10.78 -30.08 8.24
CA THR A 58 10.08 -29.06 9.03
C THR A 58 8.66 -28.80 8.52
N ASP A 59 8.44 -28.86 7.20
CA ASP A 59 7.13 -28.63 6.57
C ASP A 59 6.35 -29.94 6.28
N GLY A 60 7.03 -31.09 6.32
CA GLY A 60 6.44 -32.40 6.15
C GLY A 60 6.17 -32.77 4.69
N ASP A 61 6.88 -32.17 3.72
CA ASP A 61 6.72 -32.45 2.29
C ASP A 61 7.40 -33.75 1.83
N GLY A 62 8.27 -34.32 2.68
CA GLY A 62 9.04 -35.53 2.43
C GLY A 62 10.45 -35.30 1.88
N THR A 63 10.90 -34.05 1.81
CA THR A 63 12.27 -33.62 1.54
C THR A 63 12.89 -33.17 2.86
N GLY A 64 14.12 -33.60 3.13
CA GLY A 64 14.79 -33.20 4.38
C GLY A 64 15.38 -31.80 4.24
N ASN A 65 15.45 -31.07 5.36
CA ASN A 65 15.89 -29.68 5.41
C ASN A 65 17.31 -29.43 4.83
N ASN A 66 18.20 -30.43 4.75
CA ASN A 66 19.51 -30.21 4.11
C ASN A 66 19.44 -30.24 2.58
N ALA A 67 18.38 -30.79 2.01
CA ALA A 67 18.12 -30.87 0.57
C ALA A 67 16.95 -29.99 0.11
N ASP A 68 16.05 -29.62 1.01
CA ASP A 68 15.01 -28.64 0.77
C ASP A 68 15.61 -27.24 0.57
N THR A 69 14.86 -26.37 -0.08
CA THR A 69 15.22 -24.98 -0.33
C THR A 69 14.19 -24.00 0.25
N ASP A 70 13.16 -24.51 0.91
CA ASP A 70 12.02 -23.82 1.51
C ASP A 70 11.60 -24.65 2.73
N ASP A 71 12.45 -24.62 3.76
CA ASP A 71 12.44 -25.56 4.89
C ASP A 71 11.12 -25.56 5.69
N ASP A 72 10.41 -24.43 5.75
CA ASP A 72 9.15 -24.29 6.49
C ASP A 72 7.89 -24.27 5.62
N GLY A 73 8.06 -24.28 4.30
CA GLY A 73 7.00 -24.40 3.32
C GLY A 73 6.09 -23.16 3.24
N ASP A 74 6.57 -21.98 3.64
CA ASP A 74 5.82 -20.75 3.48
C ASP A 74 5.83 -20.24 2.02
N GLY A 75 6.76 -20.73 1.18
CA GLY A 75 6.90 -20.34 -0.23
C GLY A 75 8.01 -19.31 -0.50
N LEU A 76 8.75 -18.90 0.52
CA LEU A 76 9.97 -18.10 0.45
C LEU A 76 11.17 -19.03 0.65
N THR A 77 12.13 -18.98 -0.28
CA THR A 77 13.28 -19.90 -0.17
C THR A 77 14.23 -19.50 0.96
N ASP A 78 14.95 -20.45 1.57
CA ASP A 78 15.90 -20.18 2.65
C ASP A 78 16.96 -19.12 2.28
N GLU A 79 17.33 -19.04 0.99
CA GLU A 79 18.27 -18.01 0.50
C GLU A 79 17.65 -16.60 0.54
N ASP A 80 16.38 -16.49 0.17
CA ASP A 80 15.63 -15.23 0.18
C ASP A 80 15.32 -14.81 1.63
N GLU A 81 14.98 -15.76 2.50
CA GLU A 81 14.78 -15.52 3.93
C GLU A 81 16.05 -15.06 4.62
N ALA A 82 17.18 -15.74 4.39
CA ALA A 82 18.47 -15.30 4.90
C ALA A 82 18.86 -13.90 4.40
N ALA A 83 18.39 -13.49 3.22
CA ALA A 83 18.59 -12.15 2.69
C ALA A 83 17.70 -11.09 3.35
N LEU A 84 16.47 -11.46 3.75
CA LEU A 84 15.52 -10.62 4.47
C LEU A 84 15.81 -10.58 5.98
N GLY A 85 16.50 -11.59 6.50
CA GLY A 85 16.80 -11.78 7.91
C GLY A 85 15.75 -12.59 8.67
N SER A 86 14.78 -13.20 7.97
CA SER A 86 13.84 -14.16 8.54
C SER A 86 14.52 -15.51 8.84
N ASP A 87 13.80 -16.40 9.51
CA ASP A 87 14.24 -17.73 9.97
C ASP A 87 13.63 -18.83 9.08
N PRO A 88 14.44 -19.56 8.27
CA PRO A 88 13.95 -20.59 7.35
C PRO A 88 13.18 -21.76 7.95
N LEU A 89 13.12 -21.85 9.27
CA LEU A 89 12.43 -22.92 9.97
C LEU A 89 11.08 -22.47 10.54
N ILE A 90 10.65 -21.24 10.26
CA ILE A 90 9.49 -20.60 10.89
C ILE A 90 8.71 -19.75 9.88
N VAL A 91 7.56 -20.28 9.45
CA VAL A 91 6.61 -19.66 8.50
C VAL A 91 6.29 -18.18 8.76
N ASP A 92 6.40 -17.73 10.00
CA ASP A 92 6.14 -16.36 10.46
C ASP A 92 7.19 -16.05 11.55
N THR A 93 8.31 -15.46 11.13
CA THR A 93 9.51 -15.33 11.96
C THR A 93 9.28 -14.46 13.19
N ASP A 94 8.52 -13.38 13.05
CA ASP A 94 8.30 -12.42 14.13
C ASP A 94 6.99 -12.64 14.91
N ALA A 95 6.18 -13.59 14.44
CA ALA A 95 4.94 -14.05 15.04
C ALA A 95 3.86 -12.96 15.13
N ASP A 96 3.80 -12.04 14.17
CA ASP A 96 2.76 -11.01 14.08
C ASP A 96 1.46 -11.52 13.42
N GLY A 97 1.52 -12.68 12.77
CA GLY A 97 0.42 -13.36 12.11
C GLY A 97 0.45 -13.29 10.58
N ILE A 98 1.45 -12.63 9.98
CA ILE A 98 1.69 -12.58 8.54
C ILE A 98 2.86 -13.52 8.21
N PRO A 99 2.67 -14.50 7.30
CA PRO A 99 3.79 -15.34 6.85
C PRO A 99 4.88 -14.53 6.13
N ASP A 100 6.14 -14.94 6.25
CA ASP A 100 7.31 -14.18 5.80
C ASP A 100 7.28 -13.91 4.28
N ASN A 101 6.76 -14.86 3.50
CA ASN A 101 6.54 -14.70 2.05
C ASN A 101 5.61 -13.52 1.67
N TRP A 102 4.77 -13.05 2.59
CA TRP A 102 3.78 -11.99 2.38
C TRP A 102 4.01 -10.78 3.27
N ASP A 103 4.88 -10.89 4.27
CA ASP A 103 5.22 -9.80 5.16
C ASP A 103 6.26 -8.84 4.53
N PRO A 104 5.93 -7.55 4.36
CA PRO A 104 6.91 -6.54 3.96
C PRO A 104 8.02 -6.29 5.00
N MET A 105 7.81 -6.68 6.26
CA MET A 105 8.72 -6.54 7.39
C MET A 105 8.81 -7.82 8.25
N PRO A 106 9.32 -8.96 7.72
CA PRO A 106 9.26 -10.31 8.33
C PRO A 106 10.07 -10.49 9.64
N VAL A 107 10.60 -9.41 10.21
CA VAL A 107 11.42 -9.43 11.43
C VAL A 107 11.03 -8.31 12.39
N ASP A 108 9.96 -7.56 12.11
CA ASP A 108 9.47 -6.45 12.90
C ASP A 108 7.96 -6.61 13.18
N PRO A 109 7.58 -7.20 14.33
CA PRO A 109 6.19 -7.58 14.61
C PRO A 109 5.27 -6.40 14.94
N ASP A 110 5.83 -5.18 14.95
CA ASP A 110 5.11 -3.92 15.03
C ASP A 110 5.42 -3.06 13.78
N GLY A 111 5.61 -3.72 12.63
CA GLY A 111 5.78 -3.12 11.31
C GLY A 111 4.62 -2.22 10.89
N ASP A 112 4.96 -1.16 10.18
CA ASP A 112 4.04 -0.20 9.55
C ASP A 112 4.70 0.24 8.24
N PHE A 113 4.52 -0.57 7.20
CA PHE A 113 5.27 -0.46 5.94
C PHE A 113 4.99 0.84 5.20
N ASP A 114 3.75 1.29 5.20
CA ASP A 114 3.31 2.49 4.49
C ASP A 114 3.30 3.77 5.37
N LYS A 115 3.37 3.63 6.69
CA LYS A 115 3.45 4.69 7.70
C LYS A 115 2.15 5.47 7.85
N ASP A 116 1.01 4.81 7.67
CA ASP A 116 -0.31 5.39 7.89
C ASP A 116 -0.71 5.42 9.40
N GLY A 117 0.00 4.64 10.23
CA GLY A 117 -0.20 4.52 11.67
C GLY A 117 -1.09 3.36 12.12
N ILE A 118 -1.45 2.46 11.20
CA ILE A 118 -1.99 1.12 11.43
C ILE A 118 -0.82 0.14 11.26
N LEU A 119 -0.78 -0.94 12.05
CA LEU A 119 0.28 -1.95 11.90
C LEU A 119 -0.07 -2.92 10.78
N ASP A 120 0.94 -3.46 10.11
CA ASP A 120 0.78 -4.38 8.98
C ASP A 120 -0.14 -5.57 9.39
N ARG A 121 0.09 -6.19 10.57
CA ARG A 121 -0.79 -7.25 11.12
C ARG A 121 -2.26 -6.86 11.34
N ASP A 122 -2.54 -5.58 11.62
CA ASP A 122 -3.90 -5.09 11.86
C ASP A 122 -4.63 -4.87 10.52
N GLU A 123 -3.87 -4.78 9.43
CA GLU A 123 -4.37 -4.67 8.06
C GLU A 123 -4.56 -6.02 7.40
N TYR A 124 -3.70 -7.00 7.74
CA TYR A 124 -3.74 -8.35 7.21
C TYR A 124 -5.09 -9.02 7.39
N LYS A 125 -5.71 -9.38 6.27
CA LYS A 125 -7.00 -10.09 6.21
C LYS A 125 -6.90 -11.25 5.23
N PRO A 126 -6.36 -12.41 5.63
CA PRO A 126 -6.28 -13.54 4.74
C PRO A 126 -7.67 -14.11 4.41
N ASN A 127 -7.78 -14.70 3.23
CA ASN A 127 -8.95 -15.42 2.79
C ASN A 127 -9.03 -16.82 3.46
N ALA A 128 -10.04 -17.62 3.10
CA ALA A 128 -10.23 -18.94 3.71
C ALA A 128 -9.12 -19.95 3.37
N ASP A 129 -8.35 -19.69 2.32
CA ASP A 129 -7.26 -20.53 1.84
C ASP A 129 -5.90 -20.06 2.41
N GLY A 130 -5.89 -19.05 3.29
CA GLY A 130 -4.68 -18.52 3.95
C GLY A 130 -4.02 -17.37 3.22
N GLU A 131 -4.29 -17.21 1.92
CA GLU A 131 -3.73 -16.16 1.07
C GLU A 131 -4.23 -14.75 1.44
N PRO A 132 -3.43 -13.70 1.25
CA PRO A 132 -3.86 -12.32 1.46
C PRO A 132 -5.12 -12.01 0.65
N ALA A 133 -6.12 -11.37 1.27
CA ALA A 133 -7.30 -10.95 0.51
C ALA A 133 -6.94 -9.86 -0.50
N ASP A 134 -7.62 -9.92 -1.64
CA ASP A 134 -7.75 -8.85 -2.63
C ASP A 134 -9.26 -8.52 -2.69
N ALA A 135 -9.70 -7.61 -1.81
CA ALA A 135 -11.12 -7.38 -1.60
C ALA A 135 -11.81 -6.71 -2.79
N ASP A 136 -11.07 -5.93 -3.58
CA ASP A 136 -11.60 -5.21 -4.75
C ASP A 136 -11.28 -5.89 -6.10
N GLY A 137 -10.43 -6.91 -6.10
CA GLY A 137 -10.08 -7.73 -7.26
C GLY A 137 -9.15 -7.01 -8.24
N ASP A 138 -8.37 -6.02 -7.78
CA ASP A 138 -7.49 -5.24 -8.63
C ASP A 138 -6.13 -5.93 -8.92
N GLY A 139 -5.87 -7.06 -8.26
CA GLY A 139 -4.65 -7.85 -8.38
C GLY A 139 -3.53 -7.42 -7.45
N VAL A 140 -3.81 -6.52 -6.49
CA VAL A 140 -2.93 -6.15 -5.38
C VAL A 140 -3.61 -6.63 -4.09
N ASN A 141 -2.84 -7.23 -3.18
CA ASN A 141 -3.41 -7.61 -1.89
C ASN A 141 -3.73 -6.36 -1.04
N ASP A 142 -4.68 -6.51 -0.11
CA ASP A 142 -5.17 -5.41 0.72
C ASP A 142 -4.06 -4.79 1.61
N MET A 143 -3.01 -5.53 1.95
CA MET A 143 -1.86 -5.04 2.75
C MET A 143 -0.90 -4.14 1.97
N LEU A 144 -0.79 -4.32 0.65
CA LEU A 144 0.04 -3.46 -0.20
C LEU A 144 -0.71 -2.18 -0.64
N GLN A 145 -1.93 -1.96 -0.14
CA GLN A 145 -2.83 -0.95 -0.66
C GLN A 145 -2.91 0.33 0.19
N GLU A 146 -1.89 1.20 0.13
CA GLU A 146 -2.14 2.64 0.25
C GLU A 146 -1.20 3.58 -0.57
N VAL A 147 -1.23 3.51 -1.90
CA VAL A 147 -0.81 4.68 -2.74
C VAL A 147 -1.61 4.92 -4.03
N ALA A 148 -2.62 4.11 -4.37
CA ALA A 148 -3.27 4.20 -5.68
C ALA A 148 -4.68 4.79 -5.72
N SER A 149 -5.23 5.35 -4.63
CA SER A 149 -6.26 6.37 -4.81
C SER A 149 -6.42 7.26 -3.58
N GLY A 150 -6.33 8.57 -3.80
CA GLY A 150 -7.17 9.47 -3.04
C GLY A 150 -8.64 9.17 -3.35
N SER A 151 -9.20 8.05 -2.87
CA SER A 151 -10.62 7.78 -2.80
C SER A 151 -10.94 6.50 -2.03
N SER A 152 -11.50 6.71 -0.83
CA SER A 152 -12.52 5.88 -0.13
C SER A 152 -12.10 4.55 0.50
N THR A 153 -12.41 4.21 1.77
CA THR A 153 -13.35 4.75 2.78
C THR A 153 -13.30 3.94 4.09
N SER A 154 -13.36 4.60 5.26
CA SER A 154 -14.10 4.08 6.44
C SER A 154 -14.32 5.14 7.54
N SER A 155 -15.02 6.24 7.21
CA SER A 155 -15.77 6.97 8.25
C SER A 155 -17.17 7.27 7.77
N SER A 156 -18.14 6.81 8.55
CA SER A 156 -19.59 7.02 8.41
C SER A 156 -20.02 8.50 8.48
N ASP A 157 -19.09 9.45 8.34
CA ASP A 157 -19.28 10.89 8.50
C ASP A 157 -19.37 11.65 7.16
N ARG A 158 -19.11 11.01 6.01
CA ARG A 158 -19.17 11.68 4.69
C ARG A 158 -20.58 12.10 4.24
N SER A 159 -21.63 11.58 4.87
CA SER A 159 -23.02 11.90 4.47
C SER A 159 -23.46 13.31 4.89
N TRP A 160 -23.05 13.82 6.06
CA TRP A 160 -23.57 15.10 6.55
C TRP A 160 -22.87 16.33 5.95
N LYS A 161 -21.56 16.24 5.66
CA LYS A 161 -20.81 17.35 5.06
C LYS A 161 -21.16 17.57 3.59
N GLU A 162 -21.35 16.50 2.82
CA GLU A 162 -21.75 16.63 1.41
C GLU A 162 -23.18 17.15 1.29
N THR A 163 -24.13 16.60 2.06
CA THR A 163 -25.52 17.12 2.06
C THR A 163 -25.59 18.59 2.50
N CYS A 164 -24.80 19.01 3.49
CA CYS A 164 -24.71 20.43 3.86
C CYS A 164 -24.14 21.32 2.75
N CYS A 165 -23.13 20.85 2.00
CA CYS A 165 -22.59 21.58 0.86
C CYS A 165 -23.61 21.71 -0.27
N TRP A 166 -24.35 20.65 -0.60
CA TRP A 166 -25.43 20.71 -1.60
C TRP A 166 -26.58 21.62 -1.16
N ILE A 167 -26.95 21.62 0.13
CA ILE A 167 -27.98 22.52 0.68
C ILE A 167 -27.50 23.98 0.68
N LEU A 168 -26.23 24.23 1.07
CA LEU A 168 -25.62 25.56 1.00
C LEU A 168 -25.53 26.06 -0.44
N LEU A 169 -25.18 25.19 -1.39
CA LEU A 169 -25.11 25.51 -2.82
C LEU A 169 -26.51 25.77 -3.39
N LEU A 170 -27.53 25.02 -2.97
CA LEU A 170 -28.94 25.29 -3.31
C LEU A 170 -29.45 26.62 -2.72
N LEU A 171 -29.11 26.92 -1.46
CA LEU A 171 -29.43 28.19 -0.82
C LEU A 171 -28.71 29.36 -1.50
N LEU A 172 -27.44 29.18 -1.89
CA LEU A 172 -26.66 30.15 -2.65
C LEU A 172 -27.29 30.37 -4.04
N LEU A 173 -27.66 29.30 -4.76
CA LEU A 173 -28.36 29.37 -6.05
C LEU A 173 -29.72 30.07 -5.93
N LEU A 174 -30.46 29.87 -4.82
CA LEU A 174 -31.71 30.60 -4.53
C LEU A 174 -31.48 32.09 -4.21
N LEU A 175 -30.30 32.47 -3.70
CA LEU A 175 -29.89 33.85 -3.48
C LEU A 175 -29.45 34.57 -4.76
N ILE A 176 -28.97 33.86 -5.79
CA ILE A 176 -28.57 34.45 -7.09
C ILE A 176 -29.66 35.32 -7.74
N PRO A 177 -30.94 34.90 -7.85
CA PRO A 177 -31.99 35.76 -8.42
C PRO A 177 -32.33 36.98 -7.53
N LEU A 178 -32.10 36.90 -6.21
CA LEU A 178 -32.25 38.04 -5.29
C LEU A 178 -31.10 39.06 -5.45
N LEU A 179 -29.90 38.59 -5.80
CA LEU A 179 -28.74 39.43 -6.12
C LEU A 179 -28.84 40.03 -7.53
N LYS A 180 -29.42 39.32 -8.50
CA LYS A 180 -29.67 39.84 -9.86
C LYS A 180 -30.59 41.06 -9.87
N LYS A 181 -31.50 41.20 -8.89
CA LYS A 181 -32.42 42.36 -8.82
C LYS A 181 -31.72 43.70 -8.51
N ARG A 182 -30.41 43.71 -8.24
CA ARG A 182 -29.60 44.94 -8.08
C ARG A 182 -28.47 45.12 -9.10
N TYR A 183 -28.26 44.19 -10.03
CA TYR A 183 -27.21 44.30 -11.04
C TYR A 183 -27.72 43.84 -12.41
N ASP A 184 -28.59 44.65 -13.02
CA ASP A 184 -28.83 44.57 -14.47
C ASP A 184 -27.71 45.32 -15.20
N ASN A 185 -26.53 44.70 -15.25
CA ASN A 185 -25.51 45.05 -16.23
C ASN A 185 -25.42 43.88 -17.21
N SER A 186 -26.21 43.97 -18.28
CA SER A 186 -26.14 43.06 -19.43
C SER A 186 -24.76 43.21 -20.10
N LEU A 187 -23.86 42.26 -19.87
CA LEU A 187 -22.61 42.13 -20.60
C LEU A 187 -22.89 41.34 -21.89
N VAL A 188 -23.06 42.08 -22.99
CA VAL A 188 -22.98 41.53 -24.35
C VAL A 188 -21.49 41.40 -24.69
N TYR A 189 -21.02 40.18 -24.91
CA TYR A 189 -19.65 39.90 -25.32
C TYR A 189 -19.58 39.86 -26.84
N ASP A 190 -18.85 40.80 -27.45
CA ASP A 190 -18.63 40.89 -28.88
C ASP A 190 -17.10 40.96 -29.11
N PRO A 191 -16.46 39.96 -29.76
CA PRO A 191 -15.01 39.80 -29.74
C PRO A 191 -14.23 40.81 -30.59
N ASP A 192 -14.88 41.78 -31.23
CA ASP A 192 -14.25 42.70 -32.18
C ASP A 192 -13.99 44.12 -31.63
N TYR A 193 -14.39 44.44 -30.39
CA TYR A 193 -14.14 45.76 -29.78
C TYR A 193 -14.18 45.74 -28.25
N VAL A 194 -13.36 46.59 -27.63
CA VAL A 194 -13.48 46.92 -26.19
C VAL A 194 -14.06 48.32 -26.08
N GLU A 195 -15.27 48.45 -25.50
CA GLU A 195 -15.84 49.74 -25.08
C GLU A 195 -15.52 49.98 -23.60
N TYR A 196 -14.99 51.17 -23.27
CA TYR A 196 -14.85 51.62 -21.89
C TYR A 196 -15.65 52.91 -21.69
N VAL A 197 -16.36 53.02 -20.56
CA VAL A 197 -17.15 54.18 -20.17
C VAL A 197 -16.41 54.92 -19.06
N ILE A 198 -16.07 56.19 -19.29
CA ILE A 198 -15.47 57.05 -18.26
C ILE A 198 -16.60 57.87 -17.63
N GLY A 199 -16.88 57.59 -16.36
CA GLY A 199 -17.72 58.44 -15.52
C GLY A 199 -19.21 58.13 -15.53
N ASP A 200 -19.87 58.61 -14.48
CA ASP A 200 -21.30 58.45 -14.25
C ASP A 200 -22.06 59.54 -15.01
N LYS A 201 -22.85 59.13 -16.00
CA LYS A 201 -23.69 59.92 -16.91
C LYS A 201 -23.03 60.44 -18.21
N ASP A 202 -23.06 59.54 -19.20
CA ASP A 202 -23.66 59.80 -20.50
C ASP A 202 -23.03 60.86 -21.44
N GLN A 203 -21.70 60.83 -21.66
CA GLN A 203 -21.10 61.30 -22.92
C GLN A 203 -19.61 60.95 -23.04
N SER A 204 -19.31 59.98 -23.91
CA SER A 204 -18.06 59.76 -24.70
C SER A 204 -17.75 58.27 -24.78
N LYS A 205 -18.26 57.57 -25.80
CA LYS A 205 -17.83 56.20 -26.13
C LYS A 205 -16.68 56.28 -27.12
N ILE A 206 -15.51 55.77 -26.74
CA ILE A 206 -14.38 55.59 -27.66
C ILE A 206 -14.37 54.13 -28.08
N ARG A 207 -14.46 53.87 -29.40
CA ARG A 207 -14.43 52.54 -29.99
C ARG A 207 -13.05 52.28 -30.55
N MET A 208 -12.37 51.23 -30.08
CA MET A 208 -11.07 50.80 -30.60
C MET A 208 -11.19 49.37 -31.16
N VAL A 209 -10.59 49.14 -32.34
CA VAL A 209 -10.53 47.83 -33.00
C VAL A 209 -9.10 47.30 -32.85
N PRO A 210 -8.87 46.13 -32.24
CA PRO A 210 -7.53 45.59 -32.09
C PRO A 210 -7.00 45.08 -33.44
N SER A 211 -5.88 45.63 -33.91
CA SER A 211 -5.13 45.03 -35.02
C SER A 211 -4.38 43.81 -34.49
N LEU A 212 -4.72 42.65 -35.03
CA LEU A 212 -4.13 41.34 -34.77
C LEU A 212 -2.59 41.41 -34.72
N HIS A 213 -1.99 41.26 -33.54
CA HIS A 213 -0.69 40.58 -33.30
C HIS A 213 -0.40 40.54 -31.78
N GLU A 214 -0.56 39.34 -31.23
CA GLU A 214 0.27 38.62 -30.26
C GLU A 214 0.98 39.30 -29.06
N TYR A 215 0.72 38.69 -27.89
CA TYR A 215 1.40 38.75 -26.57
C TYR A 215 1.17 39.97 -25.66
N THR A 216 0.47 39.73 -24.55
CA THR A 216 0.38 40.61 -23.38
C THR A 216 1.23 40.05 -22.23
N GLU A 217 2.36 40.69 -21.92
CA GLU A 217 3.05 40.49 -20.65
C GLU A 217 2.69 41.61 -19.65
N LYS A 218 2.29 41.19 -18.45
CA LYS A 218 1.81 42.06 -17.37
C LYS A 218 3.00 42.58 -16.55
N TYR A 219 3.36 43.86 -16.70
CA TYR A 219 4.45 44.44 -15.92
C TYR A 219 3.99 45.54 -14.95
N ILE A 220 4.23 45.25 -13.66
CA ILE A 220 4.26 46.13 -12.48
C ILE A 220 2.90 46.57 -11.92
N ASN A 221 2.64 46.15 -10.67
CA ASN A 221 1.49 46.52 -9.86
C ASN A 221 2.01 47.32 -8.66
N THR A 222 1.82 48.64 -8.67
CA THR A 222 2.15 49.48 -7.50
C THR A 222 0.87 50.14 -7.00
N VAL A 223 0.60 49.97 -5.71
CA VAL A 223 -0.58 50.49 -5.01
C VAL A 223 -0.14 51.63 -4.11
N ASN A 224 -0.80 52.79 -4.18
CA ASN A 224 -0.56 53.86 -3.21
C ASN A 224 -1.43 53.63 -1.94
N SER A 225 -1.20 54.44 -0.91
CA SER A 225 -1.87 54.32 0.40
C SER A 225 -3.39 54.56 0.41
N GLU A 226 -4.03 54.84 -0.74
CA GLU A 226 -5.48 55.03 -0.88
C GLU A 226 -6.16 53.94 -1.74
N GLY A 227 -5.43 52.88 -2.12
CA GLY A 227 -6.01 51.69 -2.74
C GLY A 227 -6.32 51.78 -4.23
N LEU A 228 -5.93 52.87 -4.90
CA LEU A 228 -6.03 53.01 -6.35
C LEU A 228 -4.94 52.19 -7.06
N ARG A 229 -5.36 51.31 -7.98
CA ARG A 229 -4.45 50.49 -8.78
C ARG A 229 -4.09 51.21 -10.08
N ARG A 230 -2.81 51.50 -10.27
CA ARG A 230 -2.27 51.96 -11.55
C ARG A 230 -1.88 50.74 -12.39
N ILE A 231 -2.41 50.65 -13.61
CA ILE A 231 -2.02 49.62 -14.58
C ILE A 231 -1.51 50.36 -15.83
N THR A 232 -0.27 50.08 -16.23
CA THR A 232 0.34 50.65 -17.43
C THR A 232 0.47 49.55 -18.48
N TYR A 233 -0.05 49.81 -19.69
CA TYR A 233 0.15 48.94 -20.86
C TYR A 233 1.11 49.65 -21.83
N ALA A 234 2.09 48.91 -22.36
CA ALA A 234 2.90 49.37 -23.46
C ALA A 234 2.42 48.68 -24.75
N ILE A 235 2.04 49.46 -25.75
CA ILE A 235 1.83 48.98 -27.12
C ILE A 235 2.80 49.75 -27.99
N SER A 236 3.81 49.05 -28.52
CA SER A 236 4.78 49.52 -29.52
C SER A 236 5.19 51.00 -29.41
N GLY A 237 6.17 51.28 -28.54
CA GLY A 237 7.09 52.41 -28.72
C GLY A 237 6.58 53.84 -28.48
N ASN A 238 5.35 54.07 -28.01
CA ASN A 238 4.94 55.39 -27.51
C ASN A 238 4.22 55.28 -26.17
N LEU A 239 4.77 55.96 -25.16
CA LEU A 239 4.19 56.10 -23.82
C LEU A 239 2.95 57.00 -23.93
N VAL A 240 1.77 56.48 -23.60
CA VAL A 240 0.56 57.31 -23.43
C VAL A 240 0.17 57.27 -21.95
N GLU A 241 0.37 58.40 -21.27
CA GLU A 241 -0.01 58.59 -19.88
C GLU A 241 -1.52 58.87 -19.78
N GLY A 242 -2.21 58.15 -18.89
CA GLY A 242 -3.56 58.47 -18.43
C GLY A 242 -3.65 58.11 -16.95
N LEU A 243 -4.03 59.09 -16.12
CA LEU A 243 -4.24 58.96 -14.68
C LEU A 243 -5.49 58.14 -14.36
#